data_AF-A0A1G9ZZ91-F1
#
_entry.id   AF-A0A1G9ZZ91-F1
#
_cell.length_a   1.000
_cell.length_b   1.000
_cell.length_c   1.000
_cell.angle_alpha   90.00
_cell.angle_beta   90.00
_cell.angle_gamma   90.00
#
_symmetry.space_group_name_H-M   'P 1'
#
loop_
_entity.id
_entity.type
_entity.pdbx_description
1 polymer ?
#
loop_
_entity_poly.entity_id
_entity_poly.type
_entity_poly.pdbx_seq_one_letter_code
_entity_poly.pdbx_strand_id
1 'polypeptide(L)'
;MQVINNSRPEYMPRLEHLLYGNNYSVSIDLYGPLDANRPLIEVLKSAVSSSCEVPRSVLISVDEARAHILESLLYPGDPAAGPIDLPAKRSEVTALVEQLLEGAHVNKADAIYTFHLAKGHPGYPVWWEFALDIHAQGRRWILLGSSSD
;
A
#
# COMPACT_ATOMS: atom_id res chain seq x y z
N MET A 1 1.76 12.33 20.37
CA MET A 1 0.57 12.68 19.56
C MET A 1 -0.10 11.35 19.24
N GLN A 2 -1.15 10.97 19.98
CA GLN A 2 -1.86 9.70 19.77
C GLN A 2 -2.79 9.86 18.58
N VAL A 3 -2.70 8.97 17.59
CA VAL A 3 -3.60 8.95 16.44
C VAL A 3 -4.98 8.49 16.92
N ILE A 4 -5.96 9.37 16.75
CA ILE A 4 -7.35 9.22 17.16
C ILE A 4 -8.09 8.51 16.02
N ASN A 5 -8.79 7.41 16.33
CA ASN A 5 -9.58 6.55 15.44
C ASN A 5 -8.79 5.80 14.35
N ASN A 6 -8.26 4.63 14.73
CA ASN A 6 -7.84 3.63 13.76
C ASN A 6 -9.08 2.89 13.21
N SER A 7 -9.87 3.55 12.36
CA SER A 7 -10.99 2.94 11.61
C SER A 7 -10.51 2.03 10.47
N ARG A 8 -9.22 1.67 10.47
CA ARG A 8 -8.63 0.70 9.54
C ARG A 8 -9.06 -0.72 9.97
N PRO A 9 -9.40 -1.61 9.03
CA PRO A 9 -9.65 -3.01 9.33
C PRO A 9 -8.50 -3.65 10.12
N GLU A 10 -8.81 -4.52 11.08
CA GLU A 10 -7.82 -5.12 12.00
C GLU A 10 -6.71 -5.91 11.28
N TYR A 11 -6.99 -6.42 10.07
CA TYR A 11 -6.00 -7.16 9.29
C TYR A 11 -4.84 -6.28 8.82
N MET A 12 -5.03 -4.96 8.65
CA MET A 12 -3.96 -4.07 8.16
C MET A 12 -2.87 -3.85 9.23
N PRO A 13 -3.19 -3.42 10.48
CA PRO A 13 -2.18 -3.36 11.54
C PRO A 13 -1.54 -4.72 11.84
N ARG A 14 -2.31 -5.81 11.72
CA ARG A 14 -1.76 -7.16 11.89
C ARG A 14 -0.72 -7.48 10.82
N LEU A 15 -1.02 -7.18 9.55
CA LEU A 15 -0.10 -7.38 8.42
C LEU A 15 1.16 -6.55 8.58
N GLU A 16 1.05 -5.27 8.94
CA GLU A 16 2.19 -4.39 9.26
C GLU A 16 3.06 -5.02 10.35
N HIS A 17 2.46 -5.38 11.49
CA HIS A 17 3.18 -5.90 12.65
C HIS A 17 3.86 -7.25 12.39
N LEU A 18 3.26 -8.12 11.58
CA LEU A 18 3.88 -9.38 11.17
C LEU A 18 5.17 -9.18 10.38
N LEU A 19 5.33 -8.03 9.73
CA LEU A 19 6.49 -7.73 8.89
C LEU A 19 7.56 -6.91 9.62
N TYR A 20 7.33 -6.51 10.87
CA TYR A 20 8.33 -5.79 11.64
C TYR A 20 9.56 -6.66 11.92
N GLY A 21 10.71 -6.02 12.00
CA GLY A 21 11.95 -6.67 12.35
C GLY A 21 13.06 -5.69 12.71
N ASN A 22 14.30 -6.08 12.44
CA ASN A 22 15.47 -5.26 12.79
C ASN A 22 15.51 -4.05 11.87
N ASN A 23 15.44 -2.83 12.42
CA ASN A 23 15.41 -1.57 11.66
C ASN A 23 14.48 -1.68 10.45
N TYR A 24 13.27 -2.22 10.67
CA TYR A 24 12.37 -2.53 9.59
C TYR A 24 10.94 -2.44 10.09
N SER A 25 10.25 -1.42 9.61
CA SER A 25 8.84 -1.16 9.81
C SER A 25 8.12 -1.12 8.47
N VAL A 26 6.84 -1.45 8.48
CA VAL A 26 5.96 -1.45 7.31
C VAL A 26 4.75 -0.60 7.62
N SER A 27 4.38 0.28 6.68
CA SER A 27 3.13 1.05 6.72
C SER A 27 2.29 0.69 5.51
N ILE A 28 0.98 0.50 5.71
CA ILE A 28 0.01 0.29 4.64
C ILE A 28 -1.18 1.22 4.88
N ASP A 29 -1.48 2.05 3.88
CA ASP A 29 -2.56 3.02 3.94
C ASP A 29 -3.52 2.82 2.79
N LEU A 30 -4.81 2.80 3.12
CA LEU A 30 -5.90 2.68 2.15
C LEU A 30 -6.83 3.88 2.29
N TYR A 31 -6.93 4.67 1.23
CA TYR A 31 -7.80 5.84 1.16
C TYR A 31 -8.96 5.55 0.22
N GLY A 32 -10.19 5.66 0.72
CA GLY A 32 -11.38 5.50 -0.09
C GLY A 32 -12.65 5.27 0.71
N PRO A 33 -13.82 5.25 0.04
CA PRO A 33 -13.99 5.52 -1.39
C PRO A 33 -13.84 7.02 -1.74
N LEU A 34 -13.20 7.32 -2.88
CA LEU A 34 -12.95 8.67 -3.41
C LEU A 34 -13.69 8.87 -4.74
N ASP A 35 -13.72 10.11 -5.23
CA ASP A 35 -14.30 10.46 -6.54
C ASP A 35 -13.36 10.02 -7.68
N ALA A 36 -13.84 9.08 -8.51
CA ALA A 36 -13.11 8.54 -9.65
C ALA A 36 -12.96 9.54 -10.80
N ASN A 37 -13.79 10.58 -10.88
CA ASN A 37 -13.77 11.55 -11.99
C ASN A 37 -12.72 12.66 -11.81
N ARG A 38 -12.13 12.78 -10.62
CA ARG A 38 -11.11 13.79 -10.34
C ARG A 38 -9.72 13.34 -10.81
N PRO A 39 -8.84 14.24 -11.29
CA PRO A 39 -7.46 13.88 -11.59
C PRO A 39 -6.74 13.28 -10.37
N LEU A 40 -5.89 12.25 -10.59
CA LEU A 40 -5.17 11.55 -9.51
C LEU A 40 -4.45 12.51 -8.56
N ILE A 41 -3.72 13.47 -9.11
CA ILE A 41 -2.94 14.43 -8.31
C ILE A 41 -3.81 15.29 -7.38
N GLU A 42 -5.02 15.66 -7.80
CA GLU A 42 -5.92 16.44 -6.95
C GLU A 42 -6.50 15.59 -5.82
N VAL A 43 -6.79 14.33 -6.10
CA VAL A 43 -7.26 13.37 -5.10
C VAL A 43 -6.19 13.16 -4.04
N LEU A 44 -4.94 12.87 -4.45
CA LEU A 44 -3.80 12.69 -3.55
C LEU A 44 -3.54 13.92 -2.70
N LYS A 45 -3.59 15.12 -3.30
CA LYS A 45 -3.43 16.37 -2.55
C LYS A 45 -4.49 16.62 -1.49
N SER A 46 -5.70 16.11 -1.71
CA SER A 46 -6.80 16.23 -0.75
C SER A 46 -6.84 15.13 0.31
N ALA A 47 -6.47 13.90 -0.05
CA ALA A 47 -6.64 12.72 0.81
C ALA A 47 -5.36 12.28 1.51
N VAL A 48 -4.19 12.51 0.90
CA VAL A 48 -2.89 12.02 1.40
C VAL A 48 -2.05 13.19 1.91
N SER A 49 -1.64 14.10 1.01
CA SER A 49 -0.80 15.26 1.38
C SER A 49 -0.85 16.34 0.31
N SER A 50 -1.02 17.61 0.73
CA SER A 50 -1.07 18.76 -0.19
C SER A 50 0.19 18.96 -1.03
N SER A 51 1.32 18.36 -0.62
CA SER A 51 2.60 18.40 -1.33
C SER A 51 2.80 17.26 -2.33
N CYS A 52 1.81 16.37 -2.53
CA CYS A 52 1.94 15.25 -3.45
C CYS A 52 2.36 15.70 -4.87
N GLU A 53 3.33 14.97 -5.43
CA GLU A 53 3.79 15.08 -6.81
C GLU A 53 3.87 13.67 -7.41
N VAL A 54 3.19 13.47 -8.55
CA VAL A 54 3.18 12.19 -9.28
C VAL A 54 3.72 12.42 -10.69
N PRO A 55 4.98 12.04 -10.98
CA PRO A 55 5.58 12.26 -12.29
C PRO A 55 4.93 11.44 -13.40
N ARG A 56 4.53 10.20 -13.07
CA ARG A 56 3.91 9.26 -14.01
C ARG A 56 3.01 8.26 -13.28
N SER A 57 2.04 7.74 -14.02
CA SER A 57 1.27 6.55 -13.66
C SER A 57 1.19 5.63 -14.87
N VAL A 58 1.09 4.32 -14.62
CA VAL A 58 1.06 3.29 -15.67
C VAL A 58 -0.08 2.33 -15.35
N LEU A 59 -0.89 2.02 -16.36
CA LEU A 59 -1.95 1.02 -16.25
C LEU A 59 -1.34 -0.36 -16.09
N ILE A 60 -1.82 -1.12 -15.11
CA ILE A 60 -1.40 -2.51 -14.85
C ILE A 60 -2.62 -3.42 -14.67
N SER A 61 -2.40 -4.71 -14.83
CA SER A 61 -3.38 -5.76 -14.55
C SER A 61 -3.50 -6.05 -13.05
N VAL A 62 -4.57 -6.76 -12.69
CA VAL A 62 -4.79 -7.28 -11.32
C VAL A 62 -3.64 -8.20 -10.88
N ASP A 63 -3.18 -9.08 -11.77
CA ASP A 63 -2.10 -10.02 -11.46
C ASP A 63 -0.77 -9.28 -11.23
N GLU A 64 -0.46 -8.25 -12.02
CA GLU A 64 0.71 -7.40 -11.81
C GLU A 64 0.63 -6.62 -10.48
N ALA A 65 -0.55 -6.08 -10.14
CA ALA A 65 -0.75 -5.38 -8.87
C ALA A 65 -0.56 -6.32 -7.66
N ARG A 66 -1.12 -7.53 -7.75
CA ARG A 66 -0.96 -8.57 -6.73
C ARG A 66 0.48 -9.02 -6.59
N ALA A 67 1.17 -9.27 -7.71
CA ALA A 67 2.57 -9.65 -7.72
C ALA A 67 3.43 -8.55 -7.08
N HIS A 68 3.23 -7.29 -7.45
CA HIS A 68 3.96 -6.16 -6.89
C HIS A 68 3.78 -6.06 -5.37
N ILE A 69 2.54 -6.12 -4.87
CA ILE A 69 2.27 -6.08 -3.42
C ILE A 69 2.93 -7.26 -2.69
N LEU A 70 2.85 -8.47 -3.25
CA LEU A 70 3.47 -9.66 -2.64
C LEU A 70 4.99 -9.58 -2.66
N GLU A 71 5.61 -9.13 -3.75
CA GLU A 71 7.06 -8.95 -3.85
C GLU A 71 7.57 -7.94 -2.82
N SER A 72 6.86 -6.83 -2.64
CA SER A 72 7.14 -5.84 -1.61
C SER A 72 7.00 -6.42 -0.20
N LEU A 73 5.84 -6.98 0.15
CA LEU A 73 5.56 -7.43 1.52
C LEU A 73 6.32 -8.71 1.91
N LEU A 74 6.76 -9.50 0.94
CA LEU A 74 7.61 -10.68 1.16
C LEU A 74 9.09 -10.39 0.87
N TYR A 75 9.48 -9.12 0.77
CA TYR A 75 10.88 -8.74 0.68
C TYR A 75 11.62 -9.24 1.93
N PRO A 76 12.63 -10.13 1.79
CA PRO A 76 13.29 -10.76 2.92
C PRO A 76 14.24 -9.82 3.67
N GLY A 77 14.64 -8.71 3.04
CA GLY A 77 15.69 -7.86 3.57
C GLY A 77 17.09 -8.47 3.47
N ASP A 78 17.97 -7.98 4.34
CA ASP A 78 19.34 -8.40 4.55
C ASP A 78 19.61 -8.62 6.07
N PRO A 79 20.82 -9.04 6.49
CA PRO A 79 21.10 -9.29 7.90
C PRO A 79 20.93 -8.09 8.84
N ALA A 80 20.95 -6.86 8.33
CA ALA A 80 20.83 -5.62 9.09
C ALA A 80 19.43 -5.00 9.03
N ALA A 81 18.61 -5.38 8.05
CA ALA A 81 17.25 -4.88 7.86
C ALA A 81 16.31 -5.93 7.27
N GLY A 82 15.14 -6.13 7.86
CA GLY A 82 14.11 -7.00 7.29
C GLY A 82 13.17 -7.63 8.33
N PRO A 83 12.10 -8.29 7.86
CA PRO A 83 11.14 -8.99 8.73
C PRO A 83 11.81 -10.17 9.45
N ILE A 84 11.66 -10.23 10.78
CA ILE A 84 12.12 -11.38 11.58
C ILE A 84 11.29 -12.62 11.18
N ASP A 85 11.88 -13.80 11.03
CA ASP A 85 11.15 -15.07 10.80
C ASP A 85 10.09 -15.06 9.66
N LEU A 86 10.34 -14.31 8.59
CA LEU A 86 9.42 -14.24 7.44
C LEU A 86 9.01 -15.62 6.88
N PRO A 87 9.90 -16.63 6.75
CA PRO A 87 9.50 -17.94 6.27
C PRO A 87 8.38 -18.60 7.09
N ALA A 88 8.38 -18.39 8.42
CA ALA A 88 7.36 -18.95 9.31
C ALA A 88 6.02 -18.20 9.20
N LYS A 89 6.05 -16.91 8.85
CA LYS A 89 4.87 -16.04 8.74
C LYS A 89 4.29 -15.94 7.32
N ARG A 90 4.97 -16.51 6.32
CA ARG A 90 4.65 -16.34 4.90
C ARG A 90 3.19 -16.65 4.55
N SER A 91 2.65 -17.76 5.06
CA SER A 91 1.26 -18.15 4.76
C SER A 91 0.24 -17.17 5.34
N GLU A 92 0.45 -16.69 6.56
CA GLU A 92 -0.41 -15.69 7.21
C GLU A 92 -0.32 -14.35 6.46
N VAL A 93 0.89 -13.90 6.12
CA VAL A 93 1.11 -12.68 5.33
C VAL A 93 0.38 -12.77 3.99
N THR A 94 0.53 -13.86 3.24
CA THR A 94 -0.17 -14.04 1.95
C THR A 94 -1.69 -14.02 2.13
N ALA A 95 -2.24 -14.66 3.16
CA ALA A 95 -3.68 -14.65 3.41
C ALA A 95 -4.21 -13.24 3.76
N LEU A 96 -3.44 -12.45 4.51
CA LEU A 96 -3.79 -11.06 4.83
C LEU A 96 -3.64 -10.13 3.62
N VAL A 97 -2.71 -10.41 2.71
CA VAL A 97 -2.62 -9.71 1.42
C VAL A 97 -3.89 -9.92 0.61
N GLU A 98 -4.44 -11.13 0.54
CA GLU A 98 -5.72 -11.34 -0.16
C GLU A 98 -6.87 -10.51 0.44
N GLN A 99 -6.89 -10.35 1.77
CA GLN A 99 -7.86 -9.47 2.43
C GLN A 99 -7.62 -7.99 2.09
N LEU A 100 -6.36 -7.57 1.98
CA LEU A 100 -6.01 -6.22 1.53
C LEU A 100 -6.46 -5.97 0.10
N LEU A 101 -6.23 -6.91 -0.82
CA LEU A 101 -6.66 -6.79 -2.22
C LEU A 101 -8.18 -6.70 -2.35
N GLU A 102 -8.92 -7.49 -1.57
CA GLU A 102 -10.37 -7.42 -1.52
C GLU A 102 -10.85 -6.08 -0.93
N GLY A 103 -10.29 -5.65 0.19
CA GLY A 103 -10.65 -4.40 0.86
C GLY A 103 -10.32 -3.14 0.06
N ALA A 104 -9.26 -3.20 -0.77
CA ALA A 104 -8.89 -2.16 -1.72
C ALA A 104 -9.60 -2.28 -3.08
N HIS A 105 -10.49 -3.26 -3.23
CA HIS A 105 -11.24 -3.53 -4.46
C HIS A 105 -10.38 -3.87 -5.69
N VAL A 106 -9.14 -4.33 -5.50
CA VAL A 106 -8.22 -4.70 -6.60
C VAL A 106 -8.83 -5.79 -7.48
N ASN A 107 -9.41 -6.82 -6.87
CA ASN A 107 -10.00 -7.97 -7.59
C ASN A 107 -11.24 -7.60 -8.42
N LYS A 108 -11.84 -6.44 -8.17
CA LYS A 108 -13.05 -5.94 -8.83
C LYS A 108 -12.78 -4.64 -9.58
N ALA A 109 -11.51 -4.31 -9.80
CA ALA A 109 -11.11 -3.07 -10.42
C ALA A 109 -11.45 -3.05 -11.91
N ASP A 110 -12.05 -1.96 -12.35
CA ASP A 110 -12.24 -1.62 -13.75
C ASP A 110 -10.92 -1.13 -14.36
N ALA A 111 -10.06 -0.48 -13.56
CA ALA A 111 -8.70 -0.08 -13.91
C ALA A 111 -7.81 0.05 -12.68
N ILE A 112 -6.52 -0.27 -12.83
CA ILE A 112 -5.50 -0.11 -11.79
C ILE A 112 -4.30 0.60 -12.39
N TYR A 113 -3.87 1.69 -11.77
CA TYR A 113 -2.65 2.38 -12.15
C TYR A 113 -1.63 2.28 -11.04
N THR A 114 -0.42 1.83 -11.34
CA THR A 114 0.72 2.04 -10.44
C THR A 114 1.31 3.42 -10.67
N PHE A 115 1.72 4.08 -9.59
CA PHE A 115 2.41 5.36 -9.63
C PHE A 115 3.53 5.43 -8.59
N HIS A 116 4.30 6.51 -8.62
CA HIS A 116 5.33 6.81 -7.63
C HIS A 116 5.10 8.24 -7.09
N LEU A 117 5.23 8.42 -5.78
CA LEU A 117 5.15 9.72 -5.12
C LEU A 117 6.55 10.33 -5.04
N ALA A 118 6.85 11.26 -5.94
CA ALA A 118 8.11 12.02 -5.87
C ALA A 118 8.16 12.93 -4.64
N LYS A 119 7.00 13.35 -4.12
CA LYS A 119 6.82 14.09 -2.88
C LYS A 119 5.50 13.73 -2.23
N GLY A 120 5.39 14.03 -0.92
CA GLY A 120 4.15 13.87 -0.16
C GLY A 120 3.82 12.43 0.22
N HIS A 121 4.80 11.52 0.15
CA HIS A 121 4.65 10.17 0.67
C HIS A 121 4.46 10.21 2.20
N PRO A 122 3.48 9.48 2.78
CA PRO A 122 3.22 9.51 4.23
C PRO A 122 4.28 8.77 5.05
N GLY A 123 4.85 7.70 4.50
CA GLY A 123 6.04 7.02 5.02
C GLY A 123 7.35 7.57 4.46
N TYR A 124 8.47 6.96 4.87
CA TYR A 124 9.81 7.24 4.34
C TYR A 124 10.38 5.95 3.72
N PRO A 125 10.05 5.65 2.44
CA PRO A 125 10.43 4.38 1.84
C PRO A 125 11.95 4.21 1.74
N VAL A 126 12.46 3.08 2.24
CA VAL A 126 13.88 2.71 2.19
C VAL A 126 14.13 1.53 1.26
N TRP A 127 13.44 0.41 1.46
CA TRP A 127 13.67 -0.81 0.65
C TRP A 127 12.67 -0.98 -0.49
N TRP A 128 11.40 -0.72 -0.22
CA TRP A 128 10.35 -0.77 -1.23
C TRP A 128 9.20 0.17 -0.89
N GLU A 129 8.44 0.48 -1.92
CA GLU A 129 7.11 1.07 -1.85
C GLU A 129 6.23 0.46 -2.94
N PHE A 130 4.93 0.50 -2.75
CA PHE A 130 3.96 0.40 -3.82
C PHE A 130 2.92 1.51 -3.65
N ALA A 131 2.44 2.03 -4.78
CA ALA A 131 1.35 2.99 -4.80
C ALA A 131 0.43 2.68 -5.98
N LEU A 132 -0.85 2.44 -5.67
CA LEU A 132 -1.88 2.03 -6.61
C LEU A 132 -3.07 2.99 -6.56
N ASP A 133 -3.53 3.41 -7.73
CA ASP A 133 -4.78 4.11 -7.97
C ASP A 133 -5.78 3.12 -8.58
N ILE A 134 -6.76 2.70 -7.78
CA ILE A 134 -7.68 1.60 -8.09
C ILE A 134 -9.05 2.19 -8.36
N HIS A 135 -9.60 1.93 -9.54
CA HIS A 135 -10.94 2.37 -9.94
C HIS A 135 -11.84 1.15 -9.99
N ALA A 136 -12.91 1.16 -9.21
CA ALA A 136 -13.88 0.06 -9.16
C ALA A 136 -15.29 0.62 -8.92
N GLN A 137 -16.29 0.14 -9.65
CA GLN A 137 -17.70 0.46 -9.38
C GLN A 137 -17.99 1.99 -9.38
N GLY A 138 -17.31 2.74 -10.24
CA GLY A 138 -17.42 4.20 -10.33
C GLY A 138 -16.83 4.97 -9.14
N ARG A 139 -16.01 4.31 -8.31
CA ARG A 139 -15.29 4.88 -7.17
C ARG A 139 -13.80 4.65 -7.30
N ARG A 140 -13.02 5.38 -6.51
CA ARG A 140 -11.57 5.29 -6.46
C ARG A 140 -11.04 4.94 -5.08
N TRP A 141 -10.00 4.11 -5.02
CA TRP A 141 -9.21 3.84 -3.83
C TRP A 141 -7.73 4.10 -4.12
N ILE A 142 -7.03 4.68 -3.16
CA ILE A 142 -5.58 4.81 -3.20
C ILE A 142 -5.01 3.84 -2.17
N LEU A 143 -4.21 2.88 -2.63
CA LEU A 143 -3.50 1.94 -1.76
C LEU A 143 -2.01 2.28 -1.81
N LEU A 144 -1.46 2.66 -0.66
CA LEU A 144 -0.04 2.94 -0.48
C LEU A 144 0.55 1.93 0.49
N GLY A 145 1.80 1.55 0.25
CA GLY A 145 2.58 0.80 1.23
C GLY A 145 4.06 1.07 1.06
N SER A 146 4.79 1.01 2.16
CA SER A 146 6.24 1.18 2.15
C SER A 146 6.90 0.49 3.33
N SER A 147 8.16 0.12 3.16
CA SER A 147 9.05 -0.23 4.26
C SER A 147 9.99 0.92 4.62
N SER A 148 10.23 1.13 5.91
CA SER A 148 11.14 2.15 6.46
C SER A 148 11.98 1.59 7.62
N ASP A 149 13.09 2.24 7.94
CA ASP A 149 13.98 1.86 9.04
C ASP A 149 13.33 1.90 10.43
#